data_AF-A0A0C2BR81-F1
#
_entry.id   AF-A0A0C2BR81-F1
#
_cell.length_a   1.000
_cell.length_b   1.000
_cell.length_c   1.000
_cell.angle_alpha   90.00
_cell.angle_beta   90.00
_cell.angle_gamma   90.00
#
_symmetry.space_group_name_H-M   'P 1'
#
loop_
_entity.id
_entity.type
_entity.pdbx_description
1 polymer ?
#
loop_
_entity_poly.entity_id
_entity_poly.type
_entity_poly.pdbx_seq_one_letter_code
_entity_poly.pdbx_strand_id
1 'polypeptide(L)'
;MSVSSGEYWLISAPGEKGANDAWDKLNRATSNLSNNSKFNIPDLKVGTLDQLVGLSDDLSKLDSTAEAVTRKLVQYFGDVLEDDRSKLAENLLINNKDIKTYVTKFQWEGAKYPLKQSLKVLSEIIGKQVTQIDNDLKQKSVAYNNLKNSLASIDRKTTGSLITKDLADIVKADDFVLNSEYLQTLMVVVPKLNAKEWEQRYATFTSMVVPGSSRLITEEGEHALYSVTLFKKVIDEFKMVARENKFIVRDFVYDEESLKAGKSERDKLVAEKQRQYAPLIR
;
A
#
# COMPACT_ATOMS: atom_id res chain seq x y z
N MET A 1 6.89 -16.01 18.34
CA MET A 1 8.04 -16.92 18.19
C MET A 1 8.95 -16.35 17.13
N SER A 2 10.21 -16.01 17.45
CA SER A 2 11.15 -15.50 16.45
C SER A 2 11.37 -16.58 15.39
N VAL A 3 11.22 -16.24 14.11
CA VAL A 3 11.72 -17.09 13.02
C VAL A 3 13.24 -17.16 13.22
N SER A 4 13.71 -18.25 13.82
CA SER A 4 15.14 -18.52 13.90
C SER A 4 15.62 -18.63 12.45
N SER A 5 16.41 -17.65 12.01
CA SER A 5 17.20 -17.73 10.79
C SER A 5 18.07 -18.98 10.88
N GLY A 6 17.59 -20.06 10.24
CA GLY A 6 18.32 -21.30 10.10
C GLY A 6 18.78 -21.38 8.66
N GLU A 7 20.08 -21.36 8.44
CA GLU A 7 20.66 -21.76 7.17
C GLU A 7 20.47 -23.27 7.00
N TYR A 8 20.05 -23.69 5.81
CA TYR A 8 19.91 -25.11 5.47
C TYR A 8 20.87 -25.44 4.34
N TRP A 9 21.52 -26.58 4.47
CA TRP A 9 22.44 -27.10 3.46
C TRP A 9 21.80 -28.30 2.78
N LEU A 10 21.55 -28.20 1.48
CA LEU A 10 21.08 -29.33 0.67
C LEU A 10 22.30 -30.00 0.02
N ILE A 11 22.56 -31.25 0.38
CA ILE A 11 23.75 -32.00 -0.04
C ILE A 11 23.29 -33.30 -0.71
N SER A 12 23.96 -33.67 -1.80
CA SER A 12 23.83 -34.98 -2.43
C SER A 12 25.18 -35.70 -2.41
N ALA A 13 25.18 -36.99 -2.07
CA ALA A 13 26.37 -37.82 -2.02
C ALA A 13 26.10 -39.17 -2.74
N PRO A 14 27.08 -39.70 -3.48
CA PRO A 14 26.92 -41.00 -4.16
C PRO A 14 26.80 -42.13 -3.13
N GLY A 15 25.80 -42.98 -3.31
CA GLY A 15 25.62 -44.19 -2.51
C GLY A 15 26.36 -45.38 -3.12
N GLU A 16 27.64 -45.58 -2.76
CA GLU A 16 28.46 -46.71 -3.26
C GLU A 16 27.77 -48.07 -3.09
N LYS A 17 27.04 -48.25 -1.98
CA LYS A 17 26.23 -49.45 -1.67
C LYS A 17 24.73 -49.13 -1.55
N GLY A 18 24.29 -48.04 -2.15
CA GLY A 18 22.92 -47.52 -2.08
C GLY A 18 22.75 -46.34 -1.13
N ALA A 19 21.56 -45.71 -1.18
CA ALA A 19 21.28 -44.46 -0.48
C ALA A 19 21.36 -44.55 1.05
N ASN A 20 21.04 -45.70 1.65
CA ASN A 20 21.13 -45.89 3.10
C ASN A 20 22.58 -45.92 3.59
N ASP A 21 23.51 -46.46 2.80
CA ASP A 21 24.95 -46.47 3.17
C ASP A 21 25.51 -45.04 3.19
N ALA A 22 25.22 -44.23 2.16
CA ALA A 22 25.61 -42.82 2.14
C ALA A 22 24.99 -42.03 3.31
N TRP A 23 23.73 -42.29 3.62
CA TRP A 23 23.03 -41.68 4.75
C TRP A 23 23.68 -42.02 6.11
N ASP A 24 24.01 -43.29 6.34
CA ASP A 24 24.64 -43.72 7.59
C ASP A 24 26.06 -43.18 7.72
N LYS A 25 26.83 -43.15 6.61
CA LYS A 25 28.17 -42.54 6.56
C LYS A 25 28.11 -41.04 6.90
N LEU A 26 27.19 -40.29 6.29
CA LEU A 26 27.00 -38.87 6.58
C LEU A 26 26.66 -38.65 8.06
N ASN A 27 25.68 -39.38 8.60
CA ASN A 27 25.28 -39.25 10.00
C ASN A 27 26.41 -39.58 10.98
N ARG A 28 27.23 -40.59 10.70
CA ARG A 28 28.39 -40.91 11.54
C ARG A 28 29.40 -39.76 11.52
N ALA A 29 29.69 -39.21 10.34
CA ALA A 29 30.66 -38.14 10.16
C ALA A 29 30.19 -36.80 10.77
N THR A 30 28.89 -36.50 10.78
CA THR A 30 28.35 -35.20 11.21
C THR A 30 27.47 -35.25 12.45
N SER A 31 27.42 -36.38 13.17
CA SER A 31 26.54 -36.62 14.34
C SER A 31 26.53 -35.51 15.40
N ASN A 32 27.66 -34.82 15.62
CA ASN A 32 27.77 -33.72 16.60
C ASN A 32 27.84 -32.32 15.95
N LEU A 33 27.72 -32.23 14.63
CA LEU A 33 27.90 -31.00 13.85
C LEU A 33 26.60 -30.50 13.22
N SER A 34 25.67 -31.40 12.87
CA SER A 34 24.44 -31.03 12.19
C SER A 34 23.27 -31.96 12.50
N ASN A 35 22.04 -31.42 12.39
CA ASN A 35 20.83 -32.22 12.35
C ASN A 35 20.53 -32.59 10.89
N ASN A 36 20.62 -33.88 10.57
CA ASN A 36 20.42 -34.35 9.20
C ASN A 36 18.97 -34.81 9.00
N SER A 37 18.42 -34.57 7.82
CA SER A 37 17.10 -35.09 7.40
C SER A 37 17.18 -35.57 5.97
N LYS A 38 16.48 -36.67 5.63
CA LYS A 38 16.41 -37.16 4.25
C LYS A 38 15.55 -36.21 3.42
N PHE A 39 16.03 -35.86 2.22
CA PHE A 39 15.26 -35.12 1.23
C PHE A 39 14.88 -36.07 0.09
N ASN A 40 13.64 -36.57 0.12
CA ASN A 40 13.21 -37.65 -0.77
C ASN A 40 12.87 -37.09 -2.16
N ILE A 41 13.76 -37.31 -3.13
CA ILE A 41 13.52 -37.01 -4.54
C ILE A 41 13.12 -38.31 -5.24
N PRO A 42 11.98 -38.36 -5.94
CA PRO A 42 11.55 -39.55 -6.67
C PRO A 42 12.40 -39.77 -7.93
N ASP A 43 12.30 -40.96 -8.52
CA ASP A 43 12.89 -41.23 -9.82
C ASP A 43 12.18 -40.42 -10.90
N LEU A 44 12.86 -39.36 -11.39
CA LEU A 44 12.37 -38.50 -12.45
C LEU A 44 12.87 -38.99 -13.81
N LYS A 45 12.04 -38.82 -14.85
CA LYS A 45 12.41 -39.22 -16.21
C LYS A 45 13.49 -38.29 -16.78
N VAL A 46 14.73 -38.76 -16.73
CA VAL A 46 15.90 -38.10 -17.32
C VAL A 46 15.93 -38.29 -18.84
N GLY A 47 16.42 -37.25 -19.54
CA GLY A 47 16.59 -37.24 -21.00
C GLY A 47 18.00 -37.66 -21.41
N THR A 48 18.50 -37.09 -22.51
CA THR A 48 19.90 -37.27 -22.93
C THR A 48 20.85 -36.43 -22.08
N LEU A 49 22.15 -36.75 -22.08
CA LEU A 49 23.17 -35.96 -21.40
C LEU A 49 23.17 -34.49 -21.88
N ASP A 50 23.07 -34.28 -23.20
CA ASP A 50 22.99 -32.95 -23.81
C ASP A 50 21.79 -32.14 -23.27
N GLN A 51 20.62 -32.77 -23.15
CA GLN A 51 19.45 -32.15 -22.53
C GLN A 51 19.68 -31.81 -21.06
N LEU A 52 20.40 -32.64 -20.30
CA LEU A 52 20.71 -32.38 -18.89
C LEU A 52 21.66 -31.20 -18.72
N VAL A 53 22.64 -31.04 -19.62
CA VAL A 53 23.58 -29.89 -19.60
C VAL A 53 22.81 -28.59 -19.81
N GLY A 54 21.98 -28.51 -20.85
CA GLY A 54 21.16 -27.33 -21.09
C GLY A 54 20.17 -27.05 -19.96
N LEU A 55 19.57 -28.11 -19.40
CA LEU A 55 18.63 -27.98 -18.28
C LEU A 55 19.30 -27.46 -16.99
N SER A 56 20.58 -27.74 -16.78
CA SER A 56 21.32 -27.23 -15.62
C SER A 56 21.35 -25.70 -15.58
N ASP A 57 21.61 -25.07 -16.72
CA ASP A 57 21.62 -23.61 -16.83
C ASP A 57 20.22 -23.01 -16.67
N ASP A 58 19.21 -23.63 -17.26
CA ASP A 58 17.81 -23.20 -17.15
C ASP A 58 17.28 -23.32 -15.72
N LEU A 59 17.64 -24.41 -15.01
CA LEU A 59 17.27 -24.59 -13.60
C LEU A 59 17.95 -23.57 -12.70
N SER A 60 19.22 -23.22 -12.95
CA SER A 60 19.93 -22.18 -12.19
C SER A 60 19.25 -20.80 -12.32
N LYS A 61 18.82 -20.43 -13.53
CA LYS A 61 18.05 -19.20 -13.78
C LYS A 61 16.68 -19.24 -13.12
N LEU A 62 15.99 -20.38 -13.22
CA LEU A 62 14.67 -20.57 -12.62
C LEU A 62 14.75 -20.48 -11.09
N ASP A 63 15.75 -21.08 -10.46
CA ASP A 63 16.00 -21.02 -9.02
C ASP A 63 16.21 -19.58 -8.55
N SER A 64 17.12 -18.85 -9.20
CA SER A 64 17.37 -17.42 -8.91
C SER A 64 16.09 -16.57 -9.05
N THR A 65 15.27 -16.88 -10.06
CA THR A 65 14.00 -16.19 -10.28
C THR A 65 12.97 -16.52 -9.20
N ALA A 66 12.82 -17.80 -8.83
CA ALA A 66 11.90 -18.24 -7.79
C ALA A 66 12.27 -17.66 -6.42
N GLU A 67 13.56 -17.60 -6.09
CA GLU A 67 14.05 -16.95 -4.88
C GLU A 67 13.68 -15.45 -4.86
N ALA A 68 13.98 -14.73 -5.95
CA ALA A 68 13.68 -13.30 -6.05
C ALA A 68 12.18 -13.01 -5.88
N VAL A 69 11.31 -13.80 -6.52
CA VAL A 69 9.85 -13.68 -6.39
C VAL A 69 9.40 -13.98 -4.96
N THR A 70 9.94 -15.02 -4.33
CA THR A 70 9.61 -15.37 -2.94
C THR A 70 10.00 -14.27 -1.97
N ARG A 71 11.23 -13.71 -2.10
CA ARG A 71 11.69 -12.60 -1.27
C ARG A 71 10.81 -11.36 -1.42
N LYS A 72 10.45 -11.03 -2.67
CA LYS A 72 9.56 -9.90 -2.98
C LYS A 72 8.18 -10.09 -2.37
N LEU A 73 7.62 -11.30 -2.44
CA LEU A 73 6.33 -11.63 -1.83
C LEU A 73 6.37 -11.43 -0.31
N VAL A 74 7.39 -11.99 0.36
CA VAL A 74 7.55 -11.86 1.82
C VAL A 74 7.73 -10.40 2.23
N GLN A 75 8.56 -9.65 1.50
CA GLN A 75 8.78 -8.23 1.77
C GLN A 75 7.47 -7.44 1.63
N TYR A 76 6.77 -7.61 0.51
CA TYR A 76 5.53 -6.88 0.25
C TYR A 76 4.44 -7.26 1.26
N PHE A 77 4.35 -8.53 1.65
CA PHE A 77 3.40 -8.95 2.68
C PHE A 77 3.71 -8.30 4.03
N GLY A 78 4.98 -8.19 4.39
CA GLY A 78 5.41 -7.42 5.56
C GLY A 78 5.02 -5.94 5.50
N ASP A 79 5.11 -5.32 4.31
CA ASP A 79 4.73 -3.91 4.10
C ASP A 79 3.20 -3.70 4.18
N VAL A 80 2.41 -4.67 3.71
CA VAL A 80 0.94 -4.64 3.77
C VAL A 80 0.42 -4.81 5.19
N LEU A 81 1.09 -5.61 6.03
CA LEU A 81 0.69 -5.81 7.42
C LEU A 81 0.84 -4.55 8.27
N GLU A 82 1.62 -3.55 7.83
CA GLU A 82 1.83 -2.27 8.53
C GLU A 82 2.15 -2.51 10.04
N ASP A 83 1.22 -2.18 10.94
CA ASP A 83 1.38 -2.33 12.39
C ASP A 83 1.40 -3.79 12.88
N ASP A 84 0.90 -4.72 12.07
CA ASP A 84 0.78 -6.15 12.38
C ASP A 84 1.96 -6.99 11.87
N ARG A 85 3.11 -6.35 11.57
CA ARG A 85 4.29 -7.05 11.01
C ARG A 85 4.81 -8.20 11.88
N SER A 86 4.54 -8.17 13.18
CA SER A 86 4.86 -9.28 14.11
C SER A 86 4.15 -10.60 13.74
N LYS A 87 2.99 -10.53 13.07
CA LYS A 87 2.21 -11.67 12.60
C LYS A 87 2.73 -12.25 11.28
N LEU A 88 3.72 -11.61 10.63
CA LEU A 88 4.25 -12.08 9.34
C LEU A 88 4.70 -13.54 9.43
N ALA A 89 5.48 -13.87 10.45
CA ALA A 89 6.00 -15.22 10.69
C ALA A 89 4.89 -16.28 10.81
N GLU A 90 3.76 -15.91 11.41
CA GLU A 90 2.62 -16.82 11.65
C GLU A 90 1.84 -17.12 10.37
N ASN A 91 1.95 -16.24 9.36
CA ASN A 91 1.29 -16.39 8.07
C ASN A 91 2.19 -17.05 7.01
N LEU A 92 3.51 -17.12 7.22
CA LEU A 92 4.46 -17.78 6.32
C LEU A 92 4.50 -19.30 6.55
N LEU A 93 3.39 -19.97 6.22
CA LEU A 93 3.22 -21.41 6.35
C LEU A 93 3.09 -22.09 4.98
N ILE A 94 3.59 -23.31 4.87
CA ILE A 94 3.47 -24.15 3.67
C ILE A 94 2.55 -25.32 4.01
N ASN A 95 1.35 -25.37 3.43
CA ASN A 95 0.33 -26.40 3.73
C ASN A 95 0.09 -26.56 5.25
N ASN A 96 -0.04 -25.44 5.98
CA ASN A 96 -0.18 -25.36 7.44
C ASN A 96 1.01 -25.92 8.24
N LYS A 97 2.20 -26.01 7.62
CA LYS A 97 3.44 -26.41 8.28
C LYS A 97 4.43 -25.26 8.24
N ASP A 98 5.23 -25.12 9.29
CA ASP A 98 6.36 -24.21 9.27
C ASP A 98 7.44 -24.68 8.27
N ILE A 99 8.30 -23.76 7.85
CA ILE A 99 9.34 -24.00 6.83
C ILE A 99 10.29 -25.14 7.25
N LYS A 100 10.68 -25.21 8.53
CA LYS A 100 11.59 -26.25 9.03
C LYS A 100 10.94 -27.63 8.89
N THR A 101 9.70 -27.77 9.33
CA THR A 101 8.94 -29.01 9.20
C THR A 101 8.72 -29.40 7.75
N TYR A 102 8.43 -28.42 6.88
CA TYR A 102 8.25 -28.67 5.44
C TYR A 102 9.52 -29.21 4.79
N VAL A 103 10.66 -28.54 4.98
CA VAL A 103 11.95 -28.93 4.36
C VAL A 103 12.45 -30.28 4.89
N THR A 104 12.36 -30.53 6.19
CA THR A 104 12.85 -31.78 6.81
C THR A 104 11.97 -33.00 6.54
N LYS A 105 10.72 -32.78 6.12
CA LYS A 105 9.76 -33.84 5.74
C LYS A 105 9.26 -33.65 4.31
N PHE A 106 10.11 -33.10 3.44
CA PHE A 106 9.75 -32.83 2.05
C PHE A 106 9.26 -34.10 1.35
N GLN A 107 8.18 -33.92 0.57
CA GLN A 107 7.66 -34.94 -0.32
C GLN A 107 7.37 -34.30 -1.66
N TRP A 108 7.66 -35.03 -2.73
CA TRP A 108 7.37 -34.57 -4.07
C TRP A 108 5.87 -34.56 -4.33
N GLU A 109 5.35 -33.42 -4.77
CA GLU A 109 3.94 -33.21 -5.09
C GLU A 109 3.59 -33.86 -6.44
N GLY A 110 3.54 -35.19 -6.50
CA GLY A 110 3.34 -35.96 -7.74
C GLY A 110 2.02 -35.68 -8.47
N ALA A 111 1.00 -35.17 -7.78
CA ALA A 111 -0.25 -34.72 -8.39
C ALA A 111 -0.06 -33.41 -9.19
N LYS A 112 0.80 -32.51 -8.70
CA LYS A 112 1.08 -31.21 -9.32
C LYS A 112 2.22 -31.29 -10.34
N TYR A 113 3.20 -32.16 -10.06
CA TYR A 113 4.40 -32.37 -10.87
C TYR A 113 4.56 -33.87 -11.19
N PRO A 114 3.87 -34.39 -12.22
CA PRO A 114 3.77 -35.84 -12.45
C PRO A 114 5.11 -36.48 -12.84
N LEU A 115 5.45 -37.60 -12.20
CA LEU A 115 6.72 -38.33 -12.41
C LEU A 115 6.92 -38.86 -13.85
N LYS A 116 5.82 -39.02 -14.60
CA LYS A 116 5.85 -39.47 -16.00
C LYS A 116 6.32 -38.40 -16.98
N GLN A 117 6.31 -37.13 -16.58
CA GLN A 117 6.76 -36.01 -17.42
C GLN A 117 8.29 -35.95 -17.45
N SER A 118 8.84 -35.40 -18.54
CA SER A 118 10.28 -35.14 -18.62
C SER A 118 10.68 -33.99 -17.71
N LEU A 119 11.94 -33.97 -17.28
CA LEU A 119 12.48 -32.87 -16.46
C LEU A 119 12.27 -31.48 -17.09
N LYS A 120 12.39 -31.37 -18.42
CA LYS A 120 12.13 -30.13 -19.14
C LYS A 120 10.68 -29.67 -19.01
N VAL A 121 9.71 -30.58 -19.14
CA VAL A 121 8.30 -30.22 -18.97
C VAL A 121 8.01 -29.82 -17.53
N LEU A 122 8.61 -30.51 -16.55
CA LEU A 122 8.46 -30.17 -15.14
C LEU A 122 9.04 -28.78 -14.82
N SER A 123 10.23 -28.43 -15.34
CA SER A 123 10.81 -27.11 -15.14
C SER A 123 9.98 -26.01 -15.81
N GLU A 124 9.43 -26.23 -17.00
CA GLU A 124 8.53 -25.30 -17.67
C GLU A 124 7.23 -25.06 -16.88
N ILE A 125 6.65 -26.11 -16.29
CA ILE A 125 5.45 -26.00 -15.43
C ILE A 125 5.76 -25.14 -14.19
N ILE A 126 6.88 -25.41 -13.51
CA ILE A 126 7.30 -24.64 -12.33
C ILE A 126 7.57 -23.18 -12.73
N GLY A 127 8.30 -22.94 -13.82
CA GLY A 127 8.62 -21.60 -14.32
C GLY A 127 7.38 -20.78 -14.69
N LYS A 128 6.39 -21.40 -15.34
CA LYS A 128 5.10 -20.74 -15.62
C LYS A 128 4.38 -20.36 -14.33
N GLN A 129 4.36 -21.23 -13.33
CA GLN A 129 3.71 -20.93 -12.04
C GLN A 129 4.42 -19.79 -11.28
N VAL A 130 5.75 -19.81 -11.21
CA VAL A 130 6.53 -18.72 -10.60
C VAL A 130 6.25 -17.38 -11.29
N THR A 131 6.22 -17.39 -12.63
CA THR A 131 5.94 -16.19 -13.43
C THR A 131 4.52 -15.68 -13.19
N GLN A 132 3.53 -16.58 -13.14
CA GLN A 132 2.15 -16.22 -12.84
C GLN A 132 2.01 -15.60 -11.45
N ILE A 133 2.64 -16.19 -10.43
CA ILE A 133 2.65 -15.67 -9.06
C ILE A 133 3.26 -14.26 -9.02
N ASP A 134 4.38 -14.00 -9.70
CA ASP A 134 4.97 -12.65 -9.74
C ASP A 134 4.07 -11.63 -10.43
N ASN A 135 3.41 -12.02 -11.53
CA ASN A 135 2.48 -11.14 -12.25
C ASN A 135 1.25 -10.81 -11.40
N ASP A 136 0.66 -11.81 -10.75
CA ASP A 136 -0.49 -11.63 -9.85
C ASP A 136 -0.12 -10.74 -8.66
N LEU A 137 1.06 -10.96 -8.06
CA LEU A 137 1.60 -10.09 -7.01
C LEU A 137 1.74 -8.65 -7.51
N LYS A 138 2.42 -8.43 -8.65
CA LYS A 138 2.59 -7.09 -9.24
C LYS A 138 1.25 -6.39 -9.45
N GLN A 139 0.27 -7.07 -10.06
CA GLN A 139 -1.03 -6.49 -10.35
C GLN A 139 -1.77 -6.08 -9.07
N LYS A 140 -1.84 -7.00 -8.09
CA LYS A 140 -2.48 -6.73 -6.79
C LYS A 140 -1.75 -5.62 -6.03
N SER A 141 -0.42 -5.63 -6.02
CA SER A 141 0.38 -4.60 -5.34
C SER A 141 0.17 -3.22 -5.93
N VAL A 142 0.15 -3.08 -7.27
CA VAL A 142 -0.09 -1.80 -7.95
C VAL A 142 -1.49 -1.28 -7.63
N ALA A 143 -2.52 -2.14 -7.72
CA ALA A 143 -3.90 -1.75 -7.41
C ALA A 143 -4.04 -1.25 -5.97
N TYR A 144 -3.52 -2.00 -5.00
CA TYR A 144 -3.60 -1.64 -3.58
C TYR A 144 -2.80 -0.36 -3.25
N ASN A 145 -1.59 -0.22 -3.80
CA ASN A 145 -0.76 0.96 -3.57
C ASN A 145 -1.38 2.22 -4.19
N ASN A 146 -2.03 2.11 -5.35
CA ASN A 146 -2.76 3.23 -5.94
C ASN A 146 -3.89 3.71 -5.03
N LEU A 147 -4.67 2.79 -4.44
CA LEU A 147 -5.72 3.15 -3.47
C LEU A 147 -5.12 3.85 -2.24
N LYS A 148 -4.02 3.31 -1.68
CA LYS A 148 -3.32 3.91 -0.54
C LYS A 148 -2.82 5.32 -0.86
N ASN A 149 -2.26 5.54 -2.05
CA ASN A 149 -1.76 6.84 -2.49
C ASN A 149 -2.91 7.84 -2.71
N SER A 150 -4.02 7.43 -3.31
CA SER A 150 -5.21 8.28 -3.47
C SER A 150 -5.79 8.71 -2.13
N LEU A 151 -5.94 7.77 -1.18
CA LEU A 151 -6.41 8.08 0.17
C LEU A 151 -5.44 9.01 0.91
N ALA A 152 -4.13 8.74 0.87
CA ALA A 152 -3.14 9.61 1.50
C ALA A 152 -3.14 11.03 0.91
N SER A 153 -3.42 11.19 -0.39
CA SER A 153 -3.58 12.49 -1.03
C SER A 153 -4.82 13.24 -0.50
N ILE A 154 -5.94 12.53 -0.34
CA ILE A 154 -7.17 13.08 0.25
C ILE A 154 -6.92 13.49 1.71
N ASP A 155 -6.36 12.58 2.53
CA ASP A 155 -6.13 12.84 3.95
C ASP A 155 -5.18 14.02 4.17
N ARG A 156 -4.15 14.20 3.33
CA ARG A 156 -3.26 15.38 3.38
C ARG A 156 -4.00 16.70 3.15
N LYS A 157 -5.04 16.71 2.30
CA LYS A 157 -5.90 17.89 2.12
C LYS A 157 -6.75 18.15 3.36
N THR A 158 -7.10 17.11 4.12
CA THR A 158 -7.91 17.22 5.33
C THR A 158 -7.10 17.61 6.59
N THR A 159 -5.78 17.39 6.64
CA THR A 159 -4.96 17.63 7.87
C THR A 159 -4.09 18.89 7.82
N GLY A 160 -4.21 19.74 6.80
CA GLY A 160 -3.44 20.98 6.67
C GLY A 160 -3.87 22.10 7.63
N SER A 161 -3.11 23.21 7.64
CA SER A 161 -3.56 24.48 8.27
C SER A 161 -4.75 25.05 7.50
N LEU A 162 -5.59 25.90 8.12
CA LEU A 162 -6.74 26.57 7.46
C LEU A 162 -6.38 27.26 6.13
N ILE A 163 -5.12 27.63 5.93
CA ILE A 163 -4.59 28.17 4.67
C ILE A 163 -4.68 27.19 3.51
N THR A 164 -4.50 25.88 3.74
CA THR A 164 -4.38 24.85 2.70
C THR A 164 -5.38 23.72 2.86
N LYS A 165 -5.95 23.54 4.05
CA LYS A 165 -6.93 22.50 4.39
C LYS A 165 -8.20 22.64 3.55
N ASP A 166 -8.74 21.51 3.14
CA ASP A 166 -10.07 21.46 2.55
C ASP A 166 -11.10 22.00 3.55
N LEU A 167 -11.99 22.88 3.09
CA LEU A 167 -13.01 23.50 3.92
C LEU A 167 -14.31 22.69 3.93
N ALA A 168 -14.42 21.66 3.10
CA ALA A 168 -15.61 20.82 2.93
C ALA A 168 -16.22 20.31 4.25
N ASP A 169 -15.39 19.90 5.20
CA ASP A 169 -15.82 19.38 6.50
C ASP A 169 -15.93 20.45 7.61
N ILE A 170 -15.57 21.71 7.29
CA ILE A 170 -15.57 22.84 8.25
C ILE A 170 -16.84 23.69 8.08
N VAL A 171 -17.21 23.96 6.84
CA VAL A 171 -18.26 24.93 6.50
C VAL A 171 -19.61 24.26 6.31
N LYS A 172 -20.69 25.02 6.51
CA LYS A 172 -22.08 24.56 6.37
C LYS A 172 -22.83 25.46 5.39
N ALA A 173 -23.96 24.98 4.86
CA ALA A 173 -24.82 25.77 3.98
C ALA A 173 -25.17 27.16 4.56
N ASP A 174 -25.45 27.22 5.87
CA ASP A 174 -25.83 28.44 6.60
C ASP A 174 -24.73 29.52 6.68
N ASP A 175 -23.49 29.14 6.34
CA ASP A 175 -22.35 30.06 6.28
C ASP A 175 -22.33 30.87 4.98
N PHE A 176 -23.11 30.47 3.97
CA PHE A 176 -23.10 31.05 2.63
C PHE A 176 -24.45 31.64 2.22
N VAL A 177 -24.40 32.72 1.44
CA VAL A 177 -25.54 33.16 0.64
C VAL A 177 -25.60 32.32 -0.64
N LEU A 178 -26.54 31.37 -0.67
CA LEU A 178 -26.76 30.46 -1.80
C LEU A 178 -27.69 31.08 -2.86
N ASN A 179 -27.56 30.63 -4.11
CA ASN A 179 -28.44 30.97 -5.23
C ASN A 179 -28.64 32.48 -5.51
N SER A 180 -27.67 33.33 -5.10
CA SER A 180 -27.71 34.75 -5.43
C SER A 180 -27.05 35.03 -6.76
N GLU A 181 -27.73 35.79 -7.61
CA GLU A 181 -27.17 36.26 -8.88
C GLU A 181 -25.98 37.21 -8.65
N TYR A 182 -26.10 38.07 -7.64
CA TYR A 182 -25.19 39.20 -7.43
C TYR A 182 -24.24 39.05 -6.23
N LEU A 183 -24.62 38.28 -5.21
CA LEU A 183 -23.84 38.11 -3.99
C LEU A 183 -23.06 36.80 -4.00
N GLN A 184 -21.93 36.80 -3.33
CA GLN A 184 -21.14 35.60 -3.03
C GLN A 184 -20.52 35.74 -1.64
N THR A 185 -20.52 34.63 -0.90
CA THR A 185 -19.81 34.52 0.37
C THR A 185 -18.43 33.93 0.12
N LEU A 186 -17.39 34.60 0.58
CA LEU A 186 -16.00 34.15 0.52
C LEU A 186 -15.53 33.68 1.89
N MET A 187 -14.62 32.70 1.90
CA MET A 187 -13.92 32.23 3.08
C MET A 187 -12.56 32.91 3.18
N VAL A 188 -12.24 33.48 4.34
CA VAL A 188 -11.02 34.26 4.55
C VAL A 188 -10.28 33.75 5.78
N VAL A 189 -9.02 33.39 5.59
CA VAL A 189 -8.13 33.00 6.68
C VAL A 189 -7.44 34.26 7.20
N VAL A 190 -7.61 34.49 8.49
CA VAL A 190 -7.14 35.67 9.23
C VAL A 190 -6.21 35.20 10.34
N PRO A 191 -4.97 35.71 10.45
CA PRO A 191 -4.15 35.48 11.62
C PRO A 191 -4.87 35.97 12.88
N LYS A 192 -4.89 35.18 13.96
CA LYS A 192 -5.62 35.53 15.20
C LYS A 192 -5.18 36.87 15.79
N LEU A 193 -3.90 37.20 15.65
CA LEU A 193 -3.32 38.50 16.04
C LEU A 193 -3.98 39.70 15.33
N ASN A 194 -4.53 39.49 14.14
CA ASN A 194 -5.18 40.50 13.31
C ASN A 194 -6.72 40.35 13.28
N ALA A 195 -7.33 39.49 14.10
CA ALA A 195 -8.77 39.28 14.11
C ALA A 195 -9.57 40.56 14.39
N LYS A 196 -9.11 41.37 15.37
CA LYS A 196 -9.73 42.67 15.67
C LYS A 196 -9.63 43.66 14.51
N GLU A 197 -8.52 43.66 13.79
CA GLU A 197 -8.32 44.52 12.63
C GLU A 197 -9.24 44.11 11.48
N TRP A 198 -9.36 42.80 11.24
CA TRP A 198 -10.29 42.24 10.27
C TRP A 198 -11.72 42.70 10.56
N GLU A 199 -12.21 42.48 11.78
CA GLU A 199 -13.59 42.82 12.18
C GLU A 199 -13.92 44.31 12.02
N GLN A 200 -12.93 45.19 12.20
CA GLN A 200 -13.09 46.63 12.05
C GLN A 200 -13.02 47.13 10.60
N ARG A 201 -12.23 46.48 9.74
CA ARG A 201 -11.83 47.05 8.44
C ARG A 201 -12.35 46.29 7.23
N TYR A 202 -12.75 45.01 7.34
CA TYR A 202 -13.09 44.20 6.18
C TYR A 202 -14.17 44.85 5.29
N ALA A 203 -15.15 45.52 5.90
CA ALA A 203 -16.27 46.16 5.22
C ALA A 203 -15.85 47.39 4.38
N THR A 204 -14.65 47.93 4.60
CA THR A 204 -14.11 49.09 3.89
C THR A 204 -13.03 48.72 2.88
N PHE A 205 -12.76 47.43 2.64
CA PHE A 205 -11.73 47.01 1.69
C PHE A 205 -12.07 47.40 0.26
N THR A 206 -13.33 47.26 -0.13
CA THR A 206 -13.83 47.67 -1.44
C THR A 206 -15.23 48.23 -1.29
N SER A 207 -15.70 48.94 -2.33
CA SER A 207 -17.13 49.21 -2.45
C SER A 207 -17.91 47.88 -2.56
N MET A 208 -19.17 47.86 -2.13
CA MET A 208 -20.07 46.69 -2.28
C MET A 208 -19.70 45.44 -1.44
N VAL A 209 -18.99 45.61 -0.31
CA VAL A 209 -18.96 44.61 0.77
C VAL A 209 -20.20 44.79 1.65
N VAL A 210 -20.86 43.71 2.08
CA VAL A 210 -22.03 43.79 2.97
C VAL A 210 -21.54 44.00 4.41
N PRO A 211 -21.78 45.17 5.05
CA PRO A 211 -21.37 45.40 6.44
C PRO A 211 -22.11 44.47 7.41
N GLY A 212 -21.45 44.07 8.50
CA GLY A 212 -21.98 43.09 9.45
C GLY A 212 -22.09 41.63 8.94
N SER A 213 -21.74 41.36 7.68
CA SER A 213 -21.82 40.00 7.11
C SER A 213 -20.71 39.04 7.54
N SER A 214 -19.61 39.52 8.13
CA SER A 214 -18.50 38.63 8.49
C SER A 214 -18.81 37.84 9.75
N ARG A 215 -18.60 36.52 9.70
CA ARG A 215 -18.81 35.61 10.83
C ARG A 215 -17.59 34.70 11.01
N LEU A 216 -17.18 34.50 12.26
CA LEU A 216 -16.16 33.50 12.58
C LEU A 216 -16.76 32.09 12.41
N ILE A 217 -16.11 31.26 11.60
CA ILE A 217 -16.53 29.89 11.31
C ILE A 217 -15.81 28.90 12.23
N THR A 218 -14.48 28.98 12.28
CA THR A 218 -13.66 28.13 13.13
C THR A 218 -12.31 28.79 13.42
N GLU A 219 -11.60 28.29 14.42
CA GLU A 219 -10.25 28.69 14.79
C GLU A 219 -9.36 27.46 14.95
N GLU A 220 -8.22 27.43 14.26
CA GLU A 220 -7.24 26.35 14.35
C GLU A 220 -5.81 26.90 14.37
N GLY A 221 -5.03 26.52 15.38
CA GLY A 221 -3.67 27.04 15.59
C GLY A 221 -3.66 28.58 15.69
N GLU A 222 -2.83 29.22 14.86
CA GLU A 222 -2.65 30.68 14.81
C GLU A 222 -3.65 31.40 13.87
N HIS A 223 -4.57 30.67 13.24
CA HIS A 223 -5.49 31.21 12.23
C HIS A 223 -6.95 31.06 12.65
N ALA A 224 -7.77 31.98 12.15
CA ALA A 224 -9.22 31.97 12.22
C ALA A 224 -9.78 31.99 10.79
N LEU A 225 -10.83 31.22 10.54
CA LEU A 225 -11.56 31.22 9.28
C LEU A 225 -12.82 32.06 9.46
N TYR A 226 -12.95 33.12 8.67
CA TYR A 226 -14.12 33.97 8.62
C TYR A 226 -14.87 33.80 7.31
N SER A 227 -16.19 33.95 7.34
CA SER A 227 -16.99 34.22 6.15
C SER A 227 -17.10 35.73 5.93
N VAL A 228 -17.36 36.15 4.70
CA VAL A 228 -17.72 37.53 4.34
C VAL A 228 -18.57 37.52 3.07
N THR A 229 -19.63 38.32 3.02
CA THR A 229 -20.49 38.42 1.83
C THR A 229 -20.27 39.76 1.12
N LEU A 230 -20.09 39.69 -0.20
CA LEU A 230 -19.88 40.84 -1.07
C LEU A 230 -20.50 40.61 -2.45
N PHE A 231 -20.59 41.67 -3.25
CA PHE A 231 -21.01 41.55 -4.63
C PHE A 231 -19.94 40.88 -5.49
N LYS A 232 -20.35 40.00 -6.40
CA LYS A 232 -19.45 39.25 -7.27
C LYS A 232 -18.50 40.13 -8.09
N LYS A 233 -18.98 41.32 -8.48
CA LYS A 233 -18.23 42.29 -9.29
C LYS A 233 -16.94 42.79 -8.63
N VAL A 234 -16.85 42.78 -7.30
CA VAL A 234 -15.72 43.33 -6.54
C VAL A 234 -14.85 42.25 -5.89
N ILE A 235 -15.07 40.96 -6.21
CA ILE A 235 -14.33 39.85 -5.60
C ILE A 235 -12.82 39.97 -5.83
N ASP A 236 -12.39 40.27 -7.06
CA ASP A 236 -10.96 40.32 -7.39
C ASP A 236 -10.25 41.49 -6.69
N GLU A 237 -10.91 42.65 -6.63
CA GLU A 237 -10.45 43.81 -5.87
C GLU A 237 -10.36 43.48 -4.38
N PHE A 238 -11.38 42.81 -3.83
CA PHE A 238 -11.41 42.41 -2.43
C PHE A 238 -10.28 41.43 -2.10
N LYS A 239 -10.03 40.44 -2.97
CA LYS A 239 -8.92 39.50 -2.84
C LYS A 239 -7.56 40.21 -2.84
N MET A 240 -7.39 41.23 -3.67
CA MET A 240 -6.17 42.04 -3.73
C MET A 240 -5.95 42.81 -2.41
N VAL A 241 -6.95 43.57 -1.95
CA VAL A 241 -6.85 44.37 -0.72
C VAL A 241 -6.70 43.46 0.52
N ALA A 242 -7.41 42.35 0.57
CA ALA A 242 -7.25 41.35 1.64
C ALA A 242 -5.79 40.85 1.70
N ARG A 243 -5.19 40.55 0.54
CA ARG A 243 -3.80 40.09 0.46
C ARG A 243 -2.80 41.15 0.92
N GLU A 244 -3.01 42.42 0.56
CA GLU A 244 -2.18 43.54 1.03
C GLU A 244 -2.21 43.68 2.56
N ASN A 245 -3.36 43.38 3.18
CA ASN A 245 -3.51 43.35 4.64
C ASN A 245 -3.15 41.99 5.26
N LYS A 246 -2.48 41.10 4.51
CA LYS A 246 -2.02 39.77 4.94
C LYS A 246 -3.13 38.78 5.29
N PHE A 247 -4.33 38.99 4.76
CA PHE A 247 -5.44 38.04 4.83
C PHE A 247 -5.48 37.16 3.58
N ILE A 248 -5.85 35.90 3.74
CA ILE A 248 -5.85 34.92 2.65
C ILE A 248 -7.29 34.53 2.33
N VAL A 249 -7.79 35.01 1.19
CA VAL A 249 -9.09 34.56 0.67
C VAL A 249 -8.92 33.17 0.06
N ARG A 250 -9.66 32.18 0.56
CA ARG A 250 -9.64 30.80 0.10
C ARG A 250 -10.45 30.69 -1.19
N ASP A 251 -9.91 29.96 -2.15
CA ASP A 251 -10.64 29.61 -3.38
C ASP A 251 -11.57 28.44 -3.07
N PHE A 252 -12.78 28.78 -2.63
CA PHE A 252 -13.80 27.83 -2.23
C PHE A 252 -15.18 28.34 -2.64
N VAL A 253 -15.93 27.49 -3.33
CA VAL A 253 -17.33 27.73 -3.68
C VAL A 253 -18.13 26.62 -3.05
N TYR A 254 -19.11 26.99 -2.22
CA TYR A 254 -19.99 26.00 -1.60
C TYR A 254 -20.92 25.41 -2.64
N ASP A 255 -20.81 24.10 -2.84
CA ASP A 255 -21.72 23.32 -3.67
C ASP A 255 -22.01 21.99 -2.97
N GLU A 256 -23.26 21.80 -2.54
CA GLU A 256 -23.64 20.67 -1.70
C GLU A 256 -23.50 19.34 -2.44
N GLU A 257 -23.75 19.32 -3.75
CA GLU A 257 -23.60 18.12 -4.57
C GLU A 257 -22.13 17.70 -4.71
N SER A 258 -21.24 18.65 -5.00
CA SER A 258 -19.79 18.40 -5.10
C SER A 258 -19.20 17.94 -3.77
N LEU A 259 -19.62 18.55 -2.65
CA LEU A 259 -19.16 18.16 -1.31
C LEU A 259 -19.61 16.74 -0.95
N LYS A 260 -20.88 16.40 -1.21
CA LYS A 260 -21.40 15.04 -1.02
C LYS A 260 -20.70 14.03 -1.93
N ALA A 261 -20.43 14.41 -3.19
CA ALA A 261 -19.72 13.57 -4.14
C ALA A 261 -18.30 13.26 -3.66
N GLY A 262 -17.55 14.27 -3.19
CA GLY A 262 -16.19 14.09 -2.66
C GLY A 262 -16.13 13.18 -1.43
N LYS A 263 -17.05 13.36 -0.48
CA LYS A 263 -17.16 12.47 0.69
C LYS A 263 -17.52 11.03 0.29
N SER A 264 -18.48 10.88 -0.62
CA SER A 264 -18.87 9.58 -1.17
C SER A 264 -17.70 8.88 -1.87
N GLU A 265 -16.88 9.62 -2.61
CA GLU A 265 -15.69 9.09 -3.27
C GLU A 265 -14.66 8.59 -2.26
N ARG A 266 -14.37 9.38 -1.22
CA ARG A 266 -13.44 8.96 -0.14
C ARG A 266 -13.93 7.68 0.53
N ASP A 267 -15.20 7.60 0.89
CA ASP A 267 -15.78 6.42 1.55
C ASP A 267 -15.74 5.19 0.64
N LYS A 268 -15.99 5.36 -0.66
CA LYS A 268 -15.81 4.30 -1.67
C LYS A 268 -14.37 3.80 -1.72
N LEU A 269 -13.38 4.69 -1.71
CA LEU A 269 -11.96 4.32 -1.74
C LEU A 269 -11.54 3.60 -0.45
N VAL A 270 -12.04 4.02 0.71
CA VAL A 270 -11.81 3.33 1.99
C VAL A 270 -12.41 1.93 1.98
N ALA A 271 -13.66 1.80 1.53
CA ALA A 271 -14.32 0.50 1.40
C ALA A 271 -13.58 -0.43 0.42
N GLU A 272 -13.12 0.11 -0.70
CA GLU A 272 -12.33 -0.65 -1.68
C GLU A 272 -10.99 -1.10 -1.12
N LYS A 273 -10.27 -0.22 -0.39
CA LYS A 273 -9.02 -0.59 0.30
C LYS A 273 -9.25 -1.76 1.27
N GLN A 274 -10.31 -1.68 2.08
CA GLN A 274 -10.66 -2.76 3.03
C GLN A 274 -11.04 -4.05 2.31
N ARG A 275 -11.79 -3.95 1.21
CA ARG A 275 -12.18 -5.09 0.37
C ARG A 275 -10.96 -5.79 -0.24
N GLN A 276 -9.96 -5.03 -0.68
CA GLN A 276 -8.73 -5.59 -1.27
C GLN A 276 -7.74 -6.10 -0.23
N TYR A 277 -7.78 -5.58 1.01
CA TYR A 277 -6.86 -5.99 2.06
C TYR A 277 -6.97 -7.47 2.40
N ALA A 278 -8.18 -7.98 2.67
CA ALA A 278 -8.37 -9.38 3.07
C ALA A 278 -7.90 -10.41 2.02
N PRO A 279 -8.18 -10.27 0.71
CA PRO A 279 -7.64 -11.14 -0.34
C PRO A 279 -6.15 -10.95 -0.67
N LEU A 280 -5.51 -9.92 -0.10
CA LEU A 280 -4.08 -9.66 -0.28
C LEU A 280 -3.25 -10.37 0.80
N ILE A 281 -3.83 -10.49 2.00
CA ILE A 281 -3.22 -11.20 3.14
C ILE A 281 -3.53 -12.71 3.17
N ARG A 282 -4.56 -13.15 2.43
CA ARG A 282 -4.92 -14.58 2.25
C ARG A 282 -4.23 -15.16 1.02
#